data_AF-A0A946F757-F1
#
_entry.id   AF-A0A946F757-F1
#
_cell.length_a   1.000
_cell.length_b   1.000
_cell.length_c   1.000
_cell.angle_alpha   90.00
_cell.angle_beta   90.00
_cell.angle_gamma   90.00
#
_symmetry.space_group_name_H-M   'P 1'
#
loop_
_entity.id
_entity.type
_entity.pdbx_description
1 polymer ?
#
loop_
_entity_poly.entity_id
_entity_poly.type
_entity_poly.pdbx_seq_one_letter_code
_entity_poly.pdbx_strand_id
1 'polypeptide(L)' 'MATVAERLANNMNFGALGKATELRNRLLFTLGALIVFRLGTFLPIPGINPIALQQFFEQQSSGILGIFDTFSGGALG' A
#
# COMPACT_ATOMS: atom_id res chain seq x y z
N MET A 1 -20.92 1.43 -28.94
CA MET A 1 -21.10 0.35 -27.94
C MET A 1 -20.42 0.82 -26.68
N ALA A 2 -21.17 1.21 -25.63
CA ALA A 2 -20.58 1.73 -24.39
C ALA A 2 -19.74 0.62 -23.74
N THR A 3 -18.45 0.91 -23.55
CA THR A 3 -17.47 -0.06 -23.07
C THR A 3 -17.73 -0.44 -21.61
N VAL A 4 -17.32 -1.63 -21.19
CA VAL A 4 -17.54 -2.15 -19.82
C VAL A 4 -16.98 -1.18 -18.75
N ALA A 5 -15.91 -0.45 -19.10
CA ALA A 5 -15.32 0.61 -18.27
C ALA A 5 -16.28 1.81 -18.05
N GLU A 6 -17.01 2.25 -19.08
CA GLU A 6 -17.99 3.34 -18.96
C GLU A 6 -19.19 2.92 -18.09
N ARG A 7 -19.62 1.66 -18.17
CA ARG A 7 -20.72 1.14 -17.32
C ARG A 7 -20.32 1.03 -15.86
N LEU A 8 -19.07 0.66 -15.57
CA LEU A 8 -18.53 0.62 -14.20
C LEU A 8 -18.41 2.04 -13.62
N ALA A 9 -17.86 2.98 -14.40
CA ALA A 9 -17.71 4.37 -14.00
C ALA A 9 -19.07 5.04 -13.74
N ASN A 10 -20.08 4.77 -14.58
CA ASN A 10 -21.42 5.34 -14.43
C ASN A 10 -22.22 4.73 -13.26
N ASN A 11 -21.81 3.56 -12.76
CA ASN A 11 -22.42 2.91 -11.59
C ASN A 11 -21.65 3.20 -10.28
N MET A 12 -20.50 3.87 -10.34
CA MET A 12 -19.80 4.38 -9.15
C MET A 12 -20.55 5.60 -8.59
N ASN A 13 -21.66 5.34 -7.91
CA ASN A 13 -22.41 6.39 -7.24
C ASN A 13 -21.67 6.85 -5.97
N PHE A 14 -20.68 7.72 -6.14
CA PHE A 14 -19.94 8.35 -5.04
C PHE A 14 -20.86 9.09 -4.04
N GLY A 15 -22.05 9.52 -4.49
CA GLY A 15 -23.10 10.07 -3.64
C GLY A 15 -23.80 9.04 -2.74
N ALA A 16 -23.88 7.76 -3.15
CA ALA A 16 -24.38 6.68 -2.28
C ALA A 16 -23.32 6.24 -1.26
N LEU A 17 -22.04 6.25 -1.64
CA LEU A 17 -20.93 5.98 -0.71
C LEU A 17 -20.88 7.00 0.45
N GLY A 18 -21.24 8.27 0.19
CA GLY A 18 -21.33 9.32 1.21
C GLY A 18 -22.59 9.26 2.10
N LYS A 19 -23.70 8.67 1.62
CA LYS A 19 -24.94 8.49 2.40
C LYS A 19 -24.89 7.28 3.33
N ALA A 20 -24.06 6.28 3.00
CA ALA A 20 -23.78 5.15 3.87
C ALA A 20 -22.76 5.54 4.95
N THR A 21 -23.23 6.16 6.03
CA THR A 21 -22.40 6.64 7.16
C THR A 21 -21.51 5.52 7.74
N GLU A 22 -22.02 4.29 7.76
CA GLU A 22 -21.26 3.12 8.18
C GLU A 22 -20.08 2.81 7.24
N LEU A 23 -20.30 2.87 5.92
CA LEU A 23 -19.27 2.59 4.93
C LEU A 23 -18.16 3.65 4.97
N ARG A 24 -18.53 4.93 5.11
CA ARG A 24 -17.59 6.04 5.29
C ARG A 24 -16.71 5.85 6.53
N ASN A 25 -17.28 5.43 7.65
CA ASN A 25 -16.52 5.21 8.88
C ASN A 25 -15.53 4.05 8.74
N ARG A 26 -15.94 2.94 8.10
CA ARG A 26 -15.05 1.80 7.80
C ARG A 26 -13.91 2.22 6.86
N LEU A 27 -14.21 3.03 5.84
CA LEU A 27 -13.21 3.53 4.91
C LEU A 27 -12.20 4.46 5.59
N LEU A 28 -12.66 5.36 6.45
CA LEU A 28 -11.78 6.24 7.23
C LEU A 28 -10.91 5.47 8.22
N PHE A 29 -11.43 4.41 8.85
CA PHE A 29 -10.64 3.51 9.70
C PHE A 29 -9.53 2.81 8.90
N THR A 30 -9.86 2.24 7.74
CA THR A 30 -8.86 1.58 6.88
C THR A 30 -7.81 2.55 6.37
N LEU A 31 -8.20 3.76 5.96
CA LEU A 31 -7.26 4.80 5.57
C LEU A 31 -6.35 5.22 6.73
N GLY A 32 -6.90 5.37 7.94
CA GLY A 32 -6.10 5.63 9.15
C GLY A 32 -5.11 4.49 9.43
N ALA A 33 -5.55 3.24 9.33
CA ALA A 33 -4.69 2.07 9.52
C ALA A 33 -3.55 2.00 8.49
N LEU A 34 -3.81 2.33 7.23
CA LEU A 34 -2.78 2.40 6.18
C LEU A 34 -1.76 3.51 6.44
N ILE A 35 -2.20 4.66 6.96
CA ILE A 35 -1.29 5.75 7.36
C ILE A 35 -0.38 5.29 8.50
N VAL A 36 -0.94 4.64 9.52
CA VAL A 36 -0.14 4.10 10.65
C VAL A 36 0.84 3.03 10.17
N PHE A 37 0.40 2.11 9.31
CA PHE A 37 1.28 1.13 8.67
C PHE A 37 2.44 1.82 7.94
N ARG A 38 2.14 2.86 7.15
CA ARG A 38 3.16 3.59 6.39
C ARG A 38 4.13 4.35 7.30
N LEU A 39 3.66 4.89 8.43
CA LEU A 39 4.54 5.51 9.43
C LEU A 39 5.42 4.47 10.13
N GLY A 40 4.90 3.26 10.35
CA GLY A 40 5.65 2.15 10.94
C GLY A 40 6.82 1.67 10.08
N THR A 41 6.69 1.70 8.74
CA THR A 41 7.81 1.31 7.85
C THR A 41 8.97 2.31 7.86
N PHE A 42 8.76 3.55 8.29
CA PHE A 42 9.84 4.53 8.47
C PHE A 42 10.58 4.36 9.80
N LEU A 43 10.11 3.48 10.69
CA LEU A 43 10.79 3.20 11.95
C LEU A 43 11.78 2.04 11.72
N PRO A 44 13.08 2.33 11.52
CA PRO A 44 14.05 1.29 11.24
C PRO A 44 14.20 0.40 12.48
N ILE A 45 14.29 -0.91 12.25
CA ILE A 45 14.45 -1.88 13.33
C ILE A 45 15.83 -1.65 13.96
N PRO A 46 15.92 -1.34 15.27
CA PRO A 46 17.19 -1.07 15.92
C PRO A 46 18.08 -2.31 15.86
N GLY A 47 19.32 -2.16 15.36
CA GLY A 47 20.29 -3.25 15.23
C GLY A 47 20.55 -3.72 13.79
N ILE A 48 19.88 -3.14 12.78
CA ILE A 48 20.12 -3.43 11.37
C ILE A 48 20.86 -2.25 10.73
N ASN A 49 21.97 -2.51 10.02
CA ASN A 49 22.70 -1.49 9.29
C ASN A 49 22.07 -1.28 7.89
N PRO A 50 21.40 -0.14 7.63
CA PRO A 50 20.69 0.09 6.36
C PRO A 50 21.65 0.10 5.16
N ILE A 51 22.91 0.52 5.34
CA ILE A 51 23.91 0.59 4.26
C ILE A 51 24.33 -0.82 3.83
N ALA A 52 24.52 -1.74 4.79
CA ALA A 52 24.88 -3.11 4.49
C ALA A 52 23.72 -3.90 3.89
N LEU A 53 22.49 -3.63 4.33
CA LEU A 53 21.29 -4.19 3.71
C LEU A 53 21.12 -3.68 2.28
N GLN A 54 21.25 -2.37 2.03
CA GLN A 54 21.14 -1.82 0.67
C GLN A 54 22.13 -2.46 -0.29
N GLN A 55 23.38 -2.64 0.12
CA GLN A 55 24.39 -3.33 -0.70
C GLN A 55 24.03 -4.81 -0.94
N PHE A 56 23.47 -5.50 0.06
CA PHE A 56 22.99 -6.87 -0.09
C PHE A 56 21.75 -6.97 -1.01
N PHE A 57 20.83 -6.00 -0.92
CA PHE A 57 19.63 -5.91 -1.75
C PHE A 57 19.95 -5.52 -3.19
N GLU A 58 20.88 -4.59 -3.43
CA GLU A 58 21.34 -4.23 -4.78
C GLU A 58 21.99 -5.43 -5.47
N GLN A 59 22.85 -6.16 -4.74
CA GLN A 59 23.57 -7.31 -5.27
C GLN A 59 22.67 -8.54 -5.52
N GLN A 60 21.52 -8.63 -4.85
CA GLN A 60 20.57 -9.74 -4.94
C GLN A 60 19.17 -9.33 -5.46
N SER A 61 19.08 -8.14 -6.07
CA SER A 61 17.85 -7.52 -6.59
C SER A 61 17.15 -8.32 -7.69
N SER A 62 17.84 -9.28 -8.30
CA SER A 62 17.28 -10.21 -9.28
C SER A 62 16.89 -11.52 -8.61
N GLY A 63 15.69 -11.58 -8.03
CA GLY A 63 15.16 -12.81 -7.42
C GLY A 63 14.08 -12.59 -6.37
N ILE A 64 13.84 -13.63 -5.56
CA ILE A 64 12.76 -13.72 -4.56
C ILE A 64 12.78 -12.57 -3.52
N LEU A 65 13.93 -11.92 -3.34
CA LEU A 65 14.09 -10.77 -2.45
C LEU A 65 13.47 -9.49 -3.00
N GLY A 66 13.46 -9.26 -4.32
CA GLY A 66 12.76 -8.13 -4.94
C GLY A 66 11.24 -8.27 -4.84
N ILE A 67 10.75 -9.51 -4.86
CA ILE A 67 9.34 -9.82 -4.59
C ILE A 67 9.00 -9.50 -3.12
N PHE A 68 9.89 -9.84 -2.19
CA PHE A 68 9.73 -9.50 -0.77
C PHE A 68 9.70 -7.99 -0.51
N ASP A 69 10.54 -7.20 -1.18
CA ASP A 69 10.51 -5.73 -1.05
C ASP A 69 9.18 -5.15 -1.56
N THR A 70 8.69 -5.65 -2.71
CA THR A 70 7.39 -5.27 -3.28
C THR A 70 6.22 -5.63 -2.34
N PHE A 71 6.28 -6.78 -1.66
CA PHE A 71 5.27 -7.17 -0.66
C PHE A 71 5.40 -6.45 0.69
N SER A 72 6.60 -5.98 1.05
CA SER A 72 6.83 -5.15 2.25
C SER A 72 6.48 -3.67 2.03
N GLY A 73 6.28 -3.26 0.77
CA GLY A 73 5.94 -1.90 0.40
C GLY A 73 7.14 -0.96 0.26
N GLY A 74 8.32 -1.47 -0.11
CA GLY A 74 9.56 -0.70 -0.19
C GLY A 74 10.17 -0.43 1.19
N ALA A 75 9.98 -1.33 2.16
CA ALA A 75 10.50 -1.20 3.51
C ALA A 75 11.92 -1.79 3.67
N LEU A 76 12.41 -2.48 2.65
CA LEU A 76 13.66 -3.24 2.70
C LEU A 76 14.77 -2.63 1.82
N GLY A 77 14.43 -1.75 0.87
CA GLY A 77 15.37 -0.93 0.08
C GLY A 77 15.69 0.42 0.70
#